data_AF-A0A6G8PYJ7-F1
#
_entry.id   AF-A0A6G8PYJ7-F1
#
_cell.length_a   1.000
_cell.length_b   1.000
_cell.length_c   1.000
_cell.angle_alpha   90.00
_cell.angle_beta   90.00
_cell.angle_gamma   90.00
#
_symmetry.space_group_name_H-M   'P 1'
#
loop_
_entity.id
_entity.type
_entity.pdbx_description
1 polymer ?
#
loop_
_entity_poly.entity_id
_entity_poly.type
_entity_poly.pdbx_seq_one_letter_code
_entity_poly.pdbx_strand_id
1 'polypeptide(L)'
;MSGGLAEGKGAVPVSLRVGHLSRIDTYLDWATLSMWLGTKRAPIVIGMAQASMKGHGPGGPDGPDEGLLVRLRALVGEAREHYEAGDFPAAMSRMRVAHDLVSLHVIRISGE
;
A
#
# COMPACT_ATOMS: atom_id res chain seq x y z
N MET A 1 -18.65 9.13 -40.56
CA MET A 1 -19.58 8.93 -39.45
C MET A 1 -18.76 8.59 -38.23
N SER A 2 -18.64 9.54 -37.30
CA SER A 2 -17.98 9.35 -36.00
C SER A 2 -18.92 8.55 -35.10
N GLY A 3 -18.61 7.27 -34.87
CA GLY A 3 -19.23 6.46 -33.82
C GLY A 3 -18.44 6.66 -32.53
N GLY A 4 -19.12 7.19 -31.49
CA GLY A 4 -18.52 7.64 -30.25
C GLY A 4 -17.83 6.56 -29.43
N LEU A 5 -16.68 6.92 -28.87
CA LEU A 5 -16.05 6.25 -27.75
C LEU A 5 -16.85 6.52 -26.48
N ALA A 6 -17.95 5.79 -26.32
CA ALA A 6 -18.51 5.49 -25.03
C ALA A 6 -18.09 4.07 -24.65
N GLU A 7 -16.78 3.87 -24.41
CA GLU A 7 -16.31 2.64 -23.78
C GLU A 7 -16.61 2.74 -22.28
N GLY A 8 -17.54 1.92 -21.82
CA GLY A 8 -17.88 1.81 -20.40
C GLY A 8 -16.65 1.48 -19.55
N LYS A 9 -16.67 1.88 -18.28
CA LYS A 9 -15.72 1.47 -17.23
C LYS A 9 -15.57 -0.06 -17.27
N GLY A 10 -14.60 -0.57 -18.02
CA GLY A 10 -14.22 -1.98 -17.99
C GLY A 10 -13.73 -2.34 -16.59
N ALA A 11 -14.05 -3.55 -16.13
CA ALA A 11 -13.52 -4.04 -14.86
C ALA A 11 -11.98 -3.98 -14.88
N VAL A 12 -11.38 -3.38 -13.84
CA VAL A 12 -9.92 -3.30 -13.72
C VAL A 12 -9.34 -4.71 -13.64
N PRO A 13 -8.36 -5.08 -14.49
CA PRO A 13 -7.78 -6.42 -14.48
C PRO A 13 -7.23 -6.81 -13.11
N VAL A 14 -7.56 -8.02 -12.64
CA VAL A 14 -7.09 -8.55 -11.35
C VAL A 14 -5.57 -8.56 -11.28
N SER A 15 -4.88 -8.94 -12.36
CA SER A 15 -3.41 -8.95 -12.43
C SER A 15 -2.79 -7.57 -12.19
N LEU A 16 -3.41 -6.49 -12.69
CA LEU A 16 -2.95 -5.12 -12.47
C LEU A 16 -3.15 -4.71 -11.01
N ARG A 17 -4.28 -5.10 -10.40
CA ARG A 17 -4.57 -4.84 -8.99
C ARG A 17 -3.59 -5.58 -8.08
N VAL A 18 -3.41 -6.88 -8.30
CA VAL A 18 -2.44 -7.71 -7.57
C VAL A 18 -1.05 -7.12 -7.71
N GLY A 19 -0.57 -6.84 -8.93
CA GLY A 19 0.76 -6.28 -9.13
C GLY A 19 0.99 -4.93 -8.43
N HIS A 20 -0.03 -4.07 -8.42
CA HIS A 20 0.04 -2.80 -7.67
C HIS A 20 0.16 -3.02 -6.16
N LEU A 21 -0.67 -3.91 -5.60
CA LEU A 21 -0.70 -4.21 -4.17
C LEU A 21 0.54 -4.99 -3.71
N SER A 22 1.04 -5.93 -4.50
CA SER A 22 2.29 -6.65 -4.22
C SER A 22 3.50 -5.72 -4.15
N ARG A 23 3.52 -4.66 -4.97
CA ARG A 23 4.56 -3.63 -4.87
C ARG A 23 4.48 -2.88 -3.53
N ILE A 24 3.28 -2.55 -3.06
CA ILE A 24 3.08 -1.90 -1.75
C ILE A 24 3.53 -2.85 -0.64
N ASP A 25 3.06 -4.08 -0.67
CA ASP A 25 3.42 -5.18 0.26
C ASP A 25 4.94 -5.32 0.42
N THR A 26 5.68 -5.38 -0.71
CA THR A 26 7.14 -5.46 -0.69
C THR A 26 7.80 -4.25 0.00
N TYR A 27 7.30 -3.03 -0.23
CA TYR A 27 7.85 -1.86 0.45
C TYR A 27 7.55 -1.84 1.95
N LEU A 28 6.39 -2.36 2.38
CA LEU A 28 6.04 -2.51 3.79
C LEU A 28 6.93 -3.54 4.48
N ASP A 29 7.21 -4.67 3.82
CA ASP A 29 8.14 -5.69 4.33
C ASP A 29 9.56 -5.11 4.48
N TRP A 30 10.05 -4.43 3.45
CA TRP A 30 11.37 -3.78 3.51
C TRP A 30 11.46 -2.70 4.57
N ALA A 31 10.39 -1.92 4.78
CA ALA A 31 10.33 -0.91 5.83
C ALA A 31 10.40 -1.57 7.21
N THR A 32 9.61 -2.63 7.42
CA THR A 32 9.60 -3.42 8.66
C THR A 32 10.97 -4.01 8.96
N LEU A 33 11.63 -4.62 7.98
CA LEU A 33 12.99 -5.17 8.14
C LEU A 33 14.02 -4.06 8.42
N SER A 34 13.92 -2.93 7.73
CA SER A 34 14.85 -1.80 7.92
C SER A 34 14.73 -1.19 9.32
N MET A 35 13.50 -1.10 9.82
CA MET A 35 13.17 -0.68 11.19
C MET A 35 13.72 -1.68 12.20
N TRP A 36 13.42 -2.97 12.03
CA TRP A 36 13.87 -4.05 12.93
C TRP A 36 15.40 -4.12 13.06
N LEU A 37 16.11 -3.99 11.95
CA LEU A 37 17.57 -3.99 11.90
C LEU A 37 18.20 -2.67 12.41
N GLY A 38 17.40 -1.68 12.80
CA GLY A 38 17.89 -0.39 13.28
C GLY A 38 18.74 0.36 12.27
N THR A 39 18.49 0.17 10.96
CA THR A 39 19.35 0.74 9.92
C THR A 39 19.11 2.23 9.75
N LYS A 40 20.15 2.98 9.38
CA LYS A 40 20.03 4.39 8.96
C LYS A 40 19.11 4.59 7.74
N ARG A 41 18.74 3.50 7.04
CA ARG A 41 17.87 3.53 5.86
C ARG A 41 16.38 3.45 6.21
N ALA A 42 16.00 3.08 7.43
CA ALA A 42 14.59 2.93 7.81
C ALA A 42 13.71 4.15 7.44
N PRO A 43 14.10 5.42 7.71
CA PRO A 43 13.29 6.56 7.29
C PRO A 43 13.07 6.65 5.78
N ILE A 44 14.08 6.28 4.99
CA ILE A 44 14.02 6.31 3.52
C ILE A 44 13.01 5.25 3.04
N VAL A 45 13.10 4.03 3.57
CA VAL A 45 12.24 2.92 3.15
C VAL A 45 10.79 3.14 3.59
N ILE A 46 10.56 3.71 4.78
CA ILE A 46 9.22 4.19 5.19
C ILE A 46 8.68 5.20 4.18
N GLY A 47 9.50 6.17 3.76
CA GLY A 47 9.12 7.14 2.73
C GLY A 47 8.81 6.51 1.37
N MET A 48 9.52 5.45 0.98
CA MET A 48 9.24 4.70 -0.25
C MET A 48 7.89 3.96 -0.15
N ALA A 49 7.59 3.35 1.00
CA ALA A 49 6.28 2.74 1.25
C ALA A 49 5.16 3.79 1.11
N GLN A 50 5.31 4.96 1.73
CA GLN A 50 4.36 6.07 1.58
C GLN A 50 4.18 6.49 0.11
N ALA A 51 5.29 6.72 -0.60
CA ALA A 51 5.27 7.13 -2.00
C ALA A 51 4.61 6.08 -2.89
N SER A 52 4.74 4.79 -2.55
CA SER A 52 4.12 3.71 -3.32
C SER A 52 2.59 3.78 -3.34
N MET A 53 1.97 4.42 -2.34
CA MET A 53 0.51 4.56 -2.23
C MET A 53 0.02 5.99 -2.55
N LYS A 54 0.89 6.83 -3.13
CA LYS A 54 0.57 8.22 -3.46
C LYS A 54 -0.39 8.28 -4.64
N GLY A 55 -1.58 8.83 -4.41
CA GLY A 55 -2.64 8.93 -5.40
C GLY A 55 -3.58 7.72 -5.39
N HIS A 56 -4.38 7.59 -6.46
CA HIS A 56 -5.31 6.48 -6.62
C HIS A 56 -4.61 5.26 -7.22
N GLY A 57 -5.02 4.08 -6.78
CA GLY A 57 -4.66 2.81 -7.37
C GLY A 57 -5.43 2.52 -8.67
N PRO A 58 -5.26 1.29 -9.20
CA PRO A 58 -5.96 0.86 -10.40
C PRO A 58 -7.48 1.03 -10.28
N GLY A 59 -8.09 1.76 -11.23
CA GLY A 59 -9.52 2.08 -11.21
C GLY A 59 -9.87 3.50 -10.74
N GLY A 60 -8.88 4.28 -10.28
CA GLY A 60 -9.08 5.68 -9.90
C GLY A 60 -9.78 5.85 -8.54
N PRO A 61 -10.38 7.03 -8.27
CA PRO A 61 -10.98 7.37 -6.96
C PRO A 61 -12.09 6.43 -6.48
N ASP A 62 -12.82 5.83 -7.42
CA ASP A 62 -13.86 4.82 -7.14
C ASP A 62 -13.35 3.39 -7.41
N GLY A 63 -12.02 3.22 -7.42
CA GLY A 63 -11.37 1.96 -7.69
C GLY A 63 -11.66 0.92 -6.60
N PRO A 64 -11.64 -0.37 -6.96
CA PRO A 64 -12.03 -1.46 -6.05
C PRO A 64 -11.13 -1.59 -4.81
N ASP A 65 -9.93 -0.98 -4.83
CA ASP A 65 -8.94 -1.07 -3.76
C ASP A 65 -8.78 0.25 -2.99
N GLU A 66 -9.50 1.33 -3.33
CA GLU A 66 -9.30 2.64 -2.70
C GLU A 66 -9.59 2.65 -1.21
N GLY A 67 -10.62 1.94 -0.77
CA GLY A 67 -10.93 1.80 0.66
C GLY A 67 -9.78 1.17 1.45
N LEU A 68 -9.06 0.22 0.85
CA LEU A 68 -7.85 -0.36 1.43
C LEU A 68 -6.71 0.67 1.42
N LEU A 69 -6.44 1.31 0.27
CA LEU A 69 -5.35 2.27 0.12
C LEU A 69 -5.47 3.47 1.07
N VAL A 70 -6.68 3.96 1.34
CA VAL A 70 -6.92 5.01 2.35
C VAL A 70 -6.46 4.54 3.74
N ARG A 71 -6.79 3.32 4.14
CA ARG A 71 -6.39 2.76 5.44
C ARG A 71 -4.87 2.56 5.51
N LEU A 72 -4.26 2.03 4.45
CA LEU A 72 -2.81 1.84 4.40
C LEU A 72 -2.06 3.17 4.50
N ARG A 73 -2.53 4.21 3.79
CA ARG A 73 -1.96 5.56 3.90
C ARG A 73 -2.00 6.10 5.33
N ALA A 74 -3.13 5.93 6.03
CA ALA A 74 -3.25 6.35 7.43
C ALA A 74 -2.27 5.59 8.34
N LEU A 75 -2.26 4.26 8.25
CA LEU A 75 -1.37 3.41 9.06
C LEU A 75 0.11 3.73 8.85
N VAL A 76 0.54 3.88 7.59
CA VAL A 76 1.96 4.19 7.30
C VAL A 76 2.29 5.64 7.65
N GLY A 77 1.32 6.56 7.59
CA GLY A 77 1.44 7.91 8.15
C GLY A 77 1.72 7.88 9.64
N GLU A 78 0.86 7.23 10.43
CA GLU A 78 1.04 7.03 11.86
C GLU A 78 2.36 6.31 12.19
N ALA A 79 2.72 5.26 11.42
CA ALA A 79 3.96 4.53 11.64
C ALA A 79 5.19 5.44 11.54
N ARG A 80 5.18 6.36 10.57
CA ARG A 80 6.25 7.34 10.40
C ARG A 80 6.31 8.32 11.56
N GLU A 81 5.16 8.86 11.98
CA GLU A 81 5.08 9.79 13.11
C GLU A 81 5.62 9.15 14.40
N HIS A 82 5.21 7.91 14.69
CA HIS A 82 5.74 7.14 15.82
C HIS A 82 7.25 6.89 15.70
N TYR A 83 7.73 6.53 14.51
CA TYR A 83 9.15 6.28 14.29
C TYR A 83 9.99 7.55 14.51
N GLU A 84 9.52 8.70 14.00
CA GLU A 84 10.18 10.01 14.18
C GLU A 84 10.15 10.45 15.66
N ALA A 85 9.12 10.08 16.42
CA ALA A 85 9.03 10.30 17.86
C ALA A 85 9.85 9.32 18.71
N GLY A 86 10.48 8.30 18.09
CA GLY A 86 11.24 7.26 18.79
C GLY A 86 10.38 6.17 19.44
N ASP A 87 9.06 6.16 19.19
CA ASP A 87 8.14 5.10 19.63
C ASP A 87 8.17 3.93 18.64
N PHE A 88 9.24 3.15 18.74
CA PHE A 88 9.47 2.02 17.84
C PHE A 88 8.38 0.93 17.91
N PRO A 89 7.88 0.51 19.09
CA PRO A 89 6.81 -0.49 19.16
C PRO A 89 5.53 -0.04 18.46
N ALA A 90 5.11 1.22 18.63
CA ALA A 90 3.94 1.74 17.95
C ALA A 90 4.15 1.79 16.43
N ALA A 91 5.31 2.27 15.98
CA ALA A 91 5.67 2.31 14.57
C ALA A 91 5.63 0.92 13.92
N MET A 92 6.26 -0.08 14.55
CA MET A 92 6.27 -1.47 14.08
C MET A 92 4.87 -2.07 14.02
N SER A 93 4.04 -1.81 15.04
CA SER A 93 2.66 -2.29 15.09
C SER A 93 1.85 -1.77 13.89
N ARG A 94 1.92 -0.48 13.57
CA ARG A 94 1.22 0.09 12.40
C ARG A 94 1.71 -0.50 11.10
N MET A 95 3.03 -0.61 10.93
CA MET A 95 3.62 -1.16 9.72
C MET A 95 3.21 -2.61 9.50
N ARG A 96 3.17 -3.41 10.59
CA ARG A 96 2.74 -4.80 10.54
C ARG A 96 1.27 -4.96 10.17
N VAL A 97 0.39 -4.16 10.77
CA VAL A 97 -1.04 -4.17 10.42
C VAL A 97 -1.24 -3.76 8.95
N ALA A 98 -0.51 -2.76 8.46
CA ALA A 98 -0.58 -2.38 7.05
C ALA A 98 -0.13 -3.52 6.13
N HIS A 99 0.96 -4.21 6.47
CA HIS A 99 1.46 -5.35 5.73
C HIS A 99 0.43 -6.48 5.70
N ASP A 100 -0.04 -6.95 6.87
CA ASP A 100 -1.00 -8.06 6.96
C ASP A 100 -2.32 -7.74 6.20
N LEU A 101 -2.80 -6.49 6.24
CA LEU A 101 -3.99 -6.07 5.50
C LEU A 101 -3.80 -6.17 3.98
N VAL A 102 -2.66 -5.73 3.45
CA VAL A 102 -2.42 -5.81 2.01
C VAL A 102 -2.16 -7.26 1.58
N SER A 103 -1.40 -8.04 2.35
CA SER A 103 -1.12 -9.44 2.00
C SER A 103 -2.40 -10.28 1.97
N LEU A 104 -3.25 -10.16 3.00
CA LEU A 104 -4.54 -10.87 3.05
C LEU A 104 -5.47 -10.44 1.91
N HIS A 105 -5.45 -9.16 1.52
CA HIS A 105 -6.26 -8.70 0.40
C HIS A 105 -5.73 -9.22 -0.94
N VAL A 106 -4.41 -9.30 -1.12
CA VAL A 106 -3.79 -9.90 -2.32
C VAL A 106 -4.23 -11.35 -2.46
N ILE A 107 -4.10 -12.17 -1.40
CA ILE A 107 -4.56 -13.57 -1.36
C ILE A 107 -6.03 -13.67 -1.77
N ARG A 108 -6.88 -12.87 -1.13
CA ARG A 108 -8.33 -12.85 -1.40
C ARG A 108 -8.68 -12.54 -2.86
N ILE A 109 -7.93 -11.67 -3.53
CA ILE A 109 -8.23 -11.29 -4.92
C ILE A 109 -7.47 -12.13 -5.96
N SER A 110 -6.39 -12.80 -5.59
CA SER A 110 -5.68 -13.76 -6.46
C SER A 110 -6.42 -15.09 -6.56
N GLY A 111 -7.34 -15.39 -5.63
CA GLY A 111 -8.09 -16.64 -5.59
C GLY A 111 -7.32 -17.79 -4.92
N GLU A 112 -6.33 -17.45 -4.10
CA GLU A 112 -5.62 -18.34 -3.17
C GLU A 112 -6.27 -18.29 -1.78
#